data_AF-A0A2G8KRS6-F1
#
_entry.id   AF-A0A2G8KRS6-F1
#
_cell.length_a   1.000
_cell.length_b   1.000
_cell.length_c   1.000
_cell.angle_alpha   90.00
_cell.angle_beta   90.00
_cell.angle_gamma   90.00
#
_symmetry.space_group_name_H-M   'P 1'
#
loop_
_entity.id
_entity.type
_entity.pdbx_description
1 polymer ?
#
loop_
_entity_poly.entity_id
_entity_poly.type
_entity_poly.pdbx_seq_one_letter_code
_entity_poly.pdbx_strand_id
1 'polypeptide(L)'
;MGKQVLWCIYVNPEPMGKQGRVLHPEQHRVVSVRECARSQGFPDTHRFYGNILDKHRQVGNAVPPPMAKAIGEEIKKSLIAVAKTQKLQQKNKPVEEIKPEEEREEDQGEVKAEMDVA
;
A
#
# COMPACT_ATOMS: atom_id res chain seq x y z
N MET A 1 9.04 40.00 0.40
CA MET A 1 9.15 38.83 -0.51
C MET A 1 8.04 37.85 -0.17
N GLY A 2 6.98 37.80 -0.97
CA GLY A 2 5.83 36.92 -0.72
C GLY A 2 6.11 35.50 -1.22
N LYS A 3 5.92 34.50 -0.36
CA LYS A 3 5.99 33.09 -0.77
C LYS A 3 4.82 32.80 -1.70
N GLN A 4 5.07 32.48 -2.96
CA GLN A 4 4.02 32.00 -3.84
C GLN A 4 3.63 30.58 -3.41
N VAL A 5 2.36 30.39 -3.11
CA VAL A 5 1.77 29.08 -2.84
C VAL A 5 0.98 28.68 -4.08
N LEU A 6 1.33 27.55 -4.69
CA LEU A 6 0.53 26.95 -5.75
C LEU A 6 -0.73 26.35 -5.12
N TRP A 7 -1.89 26.97 -5.36
CA TRP A 7 -3.16 26.55 -4.78
C TRP A 7 -3.75 25.30 -5.47
N CYS A 8 -3.39 25.06 -6.73
CA CYS A 8 -3.69 23.87 -7.50
C CYS A 8 -2.51 23.54 -8.41
N ILE A 9 -2.21 22.26 -8.63
CA ILE A 9 -1.06 21.84 -9.44
C ILE A 9 -1.43 21.81 -10.92
N TYR A 10 -0.55 22.42 -11.73
CA TYR A 10 -0.77 22.66 -13.15
C TYR A 10 -0.48 21.42 -14.00
N VAL A 11 -1.53 20.90 -14.65
CA VAL A 11 -1.44 19.84 -15.68
C VAL A 11 -0.85 20.39 -16.98
N ASN A 12 -1.16 21.64 -17.31
CA ASN A 12 -0.57 22.39 -18.41
C ASN A 12 -0.47 23.88 -17.97
N PRO A 13 0.73 24.40 -17.65
CA PRO A 13 0.86 25.73 -17.09
C PRO A 13 0.83 26.78 -18.21
N GLU A 14 -0.37 27.30 -18.51
CA GLU A 14 -0.57 28.38 -19.47
C GLU A 14 -0.82 29.71 -18.74
N PRO A 15 -0.11 30.80 -19.09
CA PRO A 15 -0.20 32.08 -18.36
C PRO A 15 -1.56 32.78 -18.48
N MET A 16 -2.31 32.52 -19.56
CA MET A 16 -3.68 33.01 -19.77
C MET A 16 -4.74 31.94 -19.45
N GLY A 17 -4.34 30.79 -18.93
CA GLY A 17 -5.24 29.70 -18.60
C GLY A 17 -6.09 29.98 -17.36
N LYS A 18 -7.16 29.20 -17.17
CA LYS A 18 -8.02 29.27 -15.97
C LYS A 18 -7.30 28.83 -14.70
N GLN A 19 -6.10 28.25 -14.80
CA GLN A 19 -5.43 27.63 -13.67
C GLN A 19 -4.78 28.67 -12.71
N GLY A 20 -4.61 29.94 -13.11
CA GLY A 20 -4.16 31.02 -12.22
C GLY A 20 -2.67 31.36 -12.36
N ARG A 21 -2.00 31.72 -11.25
CA ARG A 21 -0.62 32.25 -11.27
C ARG A 21 0.43 31.15 -11.49
N VAL A 22 0.82 30.95 -12.76
CA VAL A 22 1.84 29.97 -13.19
C VAL A 22 3.24 30.58 -13.39
N LEU A 23 3.43 31.87 -13.11
CA LEU A 23 4.69 32.57 -13.35
C LEU A 23 5.62 32.46 -12.14
N HIS A 24 6.91 32.23 -12.40
CA HIS A 24 7.93 32.22 -11.35
C HIS A 24 7.98 33.59 -10.63
N PRO A 25 8.15 33.63 -9.29
CA PRO A 25 8.08 34.87 -8.51
C PRO A 25 9.08 35.95 -8.91
N GLU A 26 10.28 35.55 -9.34
CA GLU A 26 11.38 36.48 -9.66
C GLU A 26 11.83 36.41 -11.12
N GLN A 27 11.46 35.36 -11.86
CA GLN A 27 11.99 35.09 -13.19
C GLN A 27 10.88 35.20 -14.23
N HIS A 28 11.18 35.75 -15.39
CA HIS A 28 10.23 35.91 -16.50
C HIS A 28 10.01 34.59 -17.26
N ARG A 29 9.55 33.56 -16.54
CA ARG A 29 9.22 32.25 -17.10
C ARG A 29 8.07 31.62 -16.33
N VAL A 30 7.49 30.59 -16.94
CA VAL A 30 6.52 29.71 -16.31
C VAL A 30 7.23 28.76 -15.33
N VAL A 31 6.51 28.31 -14.31
CA VAL A 31 6.98 27.27 -13.39
C VAL A 31 7.36 26.00 -14.17
N SER A 32 8.50 25.43 -13.81
CA SER A 32 9.04 24.21 -14.38
C SER A 32 8.34 22.98 -13.80
N VAL A 33 8.44 21.85 -14.51
CA VAL A 33 8.00 20.53 -14.04
C VAL A 33 8.52 20.24 -12.63
N ARG A 34 9.75 20.66 -12.30
CA ARG A 34 10.35 20.38 -11.00
C ARG A 34 9.79 21.25 -9.88
N GLU A 35 9.48 22.50 -10.15
CA GLU A 35 8.81 23.37 -9.17
C GLU A 35 7.40 22.83 -8.85
N CYS A 36 6.66 22.40 -9.87
CA CYS A 36 5.37 21.73 -9.69
C CYS A 36 5.50 20.44 -8.87
N ALA A 37 6.51 19.60 -9.14
CA ALA A 37 6.69 18.35 -8.42
C ALA A 37 7.13 18.55 -6.96
N ARG A 38 7.94 19.56 -6.67
CA ARG A 38 8.26 19.95 -5.29
C ARG A 38 7.03 20.46 -4.54
N SER A 39 6.16 21.19 -5.23
CA SER A 39 4.89 21.65 -4.66
C SER A 39 3.97 20.48 -4.28
N GLN A 40 3.99 19.39 -5.06
CA GLN A 40 3.33 18.13 -4.74
C GLN A 40 4.02 17.31 -3.62
N GLY A 41 5.24 17.67 -3.22
CA GLY A 41 6.03 16.88 -2.25
C GLY A 41 6.71 15.65 -2.86
N PHE A 42 6.94 15.61 -4.17
CA PHE A 42 7.81 14.59 -4.76
C PHE A 42 9.26 14.80 -4.37
N PRO A 43 10.02 13.73 -4.10
CA PRO A 43 11.46 13.83 -3.93
C PRO A 43 12.11 14.24 -5.25
N ASP A 44 13.22 14.98 -5.17
CA ASP A 44 13.97 15.43 -6.35
C ASP A 44 14.57 14.26 -7.16
N THR A 45 14.69 13.09 -6.53
CA THR A 45 15.13 11.85 -7.17
C THR A 45 14.06 11.20 -8.06
N HIS A 46 12.79 11.60 -7.95
CA HIS A 46 11.70 11.02 -8.74
C HIS A 46 11.80 11.44 -10.20
N ARG A 47 11.88 10.46 -11.11
CA ARG A 47 12.01 10.67 -12.55
C ARG A 47 10.65 10.61 -13.25
N PHE A 48 10.35 11.65 -14.02
CA PHE A 48 9.18 11.74 -14.88
C PHE A 48 9.60 11.47 -16.33
N TYR A 49 8.77 10.79 -17.10
CA TYR A 49 9.11 10.35 -18.47
C TYR A 49 8.19 11.01 -19.52
N GLY A 50 8.60 11.00 -20.79
CA GLY A 50 7.85 11.61 -21.89
C GLY A 50 8.22 13.07 -22.17
N ASN A 51 7.35 13.75 -22.94
CA ASN A 51 7.56 15.14 -23.32
C ASN A 51 7.30 16.08 -22.12
N ILE A 52 7.58 17.38 -22.28
CA ILE A 52 7.42 18.35 -21.18
C ILE A 52 5.97 18.49 -20.70
N LEU A 53 4.99 18.40 -21.60
CA LEU A 53 3.56 18.49 -21.28
C LEU A 53 3.08 17.22 -20.55
N ASP A 54 3.52 16.05 -20.99
CA ASP A 54 3.23 14.76 -20.35
C ASP A 54 3.76 14.74 -18.92
N LYS A 55 4.96 15.29 -18.71
CA LYS A 55 5.57 15.40 -17.38
C LYS A 55 4.75 16.34 -16.48
N HIS A 56 4.29 17.49 -16.97
CA HIS A 56 3.37 18.35 -16.21
C HIS A 56 2.07 17.62 -15.90
N ARG A 57 1.52 16.86 -16.86
CA ARG A 57 0.30 16.07 -16.66
C ARG A 57 0.47 14.96 -15.62
N GLN A 58 1.61 14.27 -15.63
CA GLN A 58 1.94 13.27 -14.60
C GLN A 58 2.01 13.91 -13.21
N VAL A 59 2.65 15.07 -13.08
CA VAL A 59 2.76 15.78 -11.81
C VAL A 59 1.41 16.33 -11.35
N GLY A 60 0.62 16.93 -12.24
CA GLY A 60 -0.66 17.56 -11.91
C GLY A 60 -1.77 16.57 -11.55
N ASN A 61 -1.79 15.40 -12.20
CA ASN A 61 -2.79 14.37 -11.92
C ASN A 61 -2.39 13.43 -10.77
N ALA A 62 -1.13 13.49 -10.30
CA ALA A 62 -0.68 12.63 -9.23
C ALA A 62 -1.23 13.07 -7.86
N VAL A 63 -1.43 12.08 -7.00
CA VAL A 63 -1.70 12.30 -5.57
C VAL A 63 -0.40 12.73 -4.88
N PRO A 64 -0.41 13.79 -4.04
CA PRO A 64 0.77 14.21 -3.28
C PRO A 64 1.35 13.05 -2.44
N PRO A 65 2.64 12.69 -2.55
CA PRO A 65 3.24 11.62 -1.75
C PRO A 65 3.07 11.79 -0.22
N PRO A 66 3.16 13.00 0.37
CA PRO A 66 2.91 13.17 1.80
C PRO A 66 1.48 12.81 2.21
N MET A 67 0.49 13.13 1.38
CA MET A 67 -0.91 12.78 1.61
C MET A 67 -1.13 11.27 1.50
N ALA A 68 -0.58 10.66 0.45
CA ALA A 68 -0.64 9.20 0.26
C ALA A 68 0.00 8.46 1.44
N LYS A 69 1.13 8.96 1.97
CA LYS A 69 1.80 8.41 3.14
C LYS A 69 0.91 8.44 4.38
N ALA A 70 0.28 9.57 4.69
CA ALA A 70 -0.60 9.70 5.85
C ALA A 70 -1.78 8.71 5.78
N ILE A 71 -2.42 8.60 4.61
CA ILE A 71 -3.51 7.62 4.39
C ILE A 71 -2.99 6.19 4.54
N GLY A 72 -1.83 5.87 3.97
CA GLY A 72 -1.22 4.55 4.07
C GLY A 72 -0.87 4.14 5.50
N GLU A 73 -0.48 5.08 6.35
CA GLU A 73 -0.22 4.82 7.77
C GLU A 73 -1.49 4.40 8.53
N GLU A 74 -2.63 5.05 8.26
CA GLU A 74 -3.92 4.69 8.88
C GLU A 74 -4.43 3.32 8.40
N ILE A 75 -4.27 3.02 7.11
CA ILE A 75 -4.58 1.69 6.57
C ILE A 75 -3.71 0.63 7.26
N LYS A 76 -2.40 0.88 7.41
CA LYS A 76 -1.47 -0.04 8.09
C LYS A 76 -1.89 -0.30 9.54
N LYS A 77 -2.27 0.74 10.29
CA LYS A 77 -2.75 0.60 11.67
C LYS A 77 -3.99 -0.29 11.74
N SER A 78 -4.94 -0.06 10.83
CA SER A 78 -6.19 -0.83 10.74
C SER A 78 -5.93 -2.31 10.47
N LEU A 79 -5.04 -2.62 9.52
CA LEU A 79 -4.67 -4.01 9.21
C LEU A 79 -3.98 -4.71 10.38
N ILE A 80 -3.10 -4.02 11.10
CA ILE A 80 -2.43 -4.57 12.30
C ILE A 80 -3.46 -4.85 13.40
N ALA A 81 -4.43 -3.95 13.60
CA ALA A 81 -5.49 -4.13 14.59
C ALA A 81 -6.32 -5.38 14.29
N VAL A 82 -6.77 -5.55 13.03
CA VAL A 82 -7.52 -6.74 12.60
C VAL A 82 -6.72 -8.03 12.81
N ALA A 83 -5.44 -8.04 12.45
CA ALA A 83 -4.57 -9.21 12.62
C ALA A 83 -4.38 -9.60 14.10
N LYS A 84 -4.30 -8.63 15.02
CA LYS A 84 -4.23 -8.90 16.46
C LYS A 84 -5.52 -9.54 16.98
N THR A 85 -6.67 -9.02 16.58
CA THR A 85 -7.99 -9.56 16.98
C THR A 85 -8.16 -11.00 16.51
N GLN A 86 -7.78 -11.32 15.27
CA GLN A 86 -7.85 -12.68 14.73
C GLN A 86 -6.96 -13.67 15.50
N LYS A 87 -5.73 -13.26 15.85
CA LYS A 87 -4.83 -14.08 16.68
C LYS A 87 -5.38 -14.34 18.08
N LEU A 88 -6.04 -13.33 18.67
CA LEU A 88 -6.69 -13.47 19.97
C LEU A 88 -7.87 -14.46 19.91
N GLN A 89 -8.67 -14.39 18.84
CA GLN A 89 -9.79 -15.32 18.61
C GLN A 89 -9.32 -16.76 18.37
N GLN A 90 -8.20 -16.96 17.67
CA GLN A 90 -7.60 -18.30 17.51
C GLN A 90 -7.04 -18.86 18.82
N LYS A 91 -6.52 -18.00 19.69
CA LYS A 91 -5.98 -18.41 20.99
C LYS A 91 -7.09 -18.71 22.02
N ASN A 92 -8.26 -18.11 21.84
CA ASN A 92 -9.44 -18.32 22.68
C ASN A 92 -10.38 -19.41 22.12
N LYS A 93 -9.96 -20.17 21.10
CA LYS A 93 -10.74 -21.34 20.65
C LYS A 93 -10.72 -22.36 21.80
N PRO A 94 -11.87 -22.89 22.24
CA PRO A 94 -11.91 -23.89 23.29
C PRO A 94 -11.04 -25.08 22.85
N VAL A 95 -10.14 -25.52 23.73
CA VAL A 95 -9.48 -26.82 23.58
C VAL A 95 -10.62 -27.84 23.68
N GLU A 96 -11.00 -28.46 22.56
CA GLU A 96 -11.86 -29.65 22.62
C GLU A 96 -11.19 -30.65 23.57
N GLU A 97 -11.92 -31.04 24.62
CA GLU A 97 -11.49 -32.00 25.61
C GLU A 97 -10.86 -33.21 24.92
N ILE A 98 -9.59 -33.46 25.21
CA ILE A 98 -8.96 -34.73 24.87
C ILE A 98 -9.71 -35.78 25.70
N LYS A 99 -10.63 -36.51 25.07
CA LYS A 99 -11.22 -37.69 25.70
C LYS A 99 -10.09 -38.68 25.97
N PRO A 100 -9.94 -39.23 27.18
CA PRO A 100 -9.02 -40.32 27.41
C PRO A 100 -9.47 -41.50 26.54
N GLU A 101 -8.53 -42.09 25.81
CA GLU A 101 -8.75 -43.34 25.08
C GLU A 101 -9.12 -44.43 26.11
N GLU A 102 -10.38 -44.85 26.12
CA GLU A 102 -10.84 -46.02 26.87
C GLU A 102 -10.35 -47.31 26.21
N GLU A 103 -9.97 -48.26 27.06
CA GLU A 103 -9.32 -49.53 26.74
C GLU A 103 -10.20 -50.54 25.94
N ARG A 104 -9.48 -51.40 25.19
CA ARG A 104 -9.78 -52.81 24.82
C ARG A 104 -10.96 -53.10 23.88
N GLU A 105 -10.61 -53.64 22.70
CA GLU A 105 -11.08 -54.97 22.30
C GLU A 105 -9.87 -55.81 21.86
N GLU A 106 -9.66 -56.92 22.57
CA GLU A 106 -8.86 -58.04 22.12
C GLU A 106 -9.62 -58.72 20.98
N ASP A 107 -9.06 -58.76 19.77
CA ASP A 107 -9.49 -59.77 18.79
C ASP A 107 -8.33 -60.73 18.53
N GLN A 108 -8.39 -61.85 19.25
CA GLN A 108 -7.59 -63.03 19.00
C GLN A 108 -8.13 -63.70 17.73
N GLY A 109 -7.54 -63.38 16.58
CA GLY A 109 -7.82 -64.02 15.30
C GLY A 109 -6.57 -64.71 14.75
N GLU A 110 -6.56 -66.04 14.84
CA GLU A 110 -5.48 -66.98 14.48
C GLU A 110 -4.77 -66.71 13.13
N VAL A 111 -3.45 -66.57 13.18
CA VAL A 111 -2.58 -66.81 12.01
C VAL A 111 -2.38 -68.33 11.90
N LYS A 112 -3.20 -69.00 11.08
CA LYS A 112 -2.86 -70.34 10.59
C LYS A 112 -1.70 -70.21 9.60
N ALA A 113 -0.51 -70.56 10.06
CA ALA A 113 0.57 -70.98 9.19
C ALA A 113 0.19 -72.34 8.59
N GLU A 114 -0.23 -72.35 7.33
CA GLU A 114 -0.03 -73.53 6.47
C GLU A 114 1.18 -73.24 5.58
N MET A 115 2.31 -73.76 6.05
CA MET A 115 3.36 -74.30 5.19
C MET A 115 2.72 -75.43 4.38
N ASP A 116 2.86 -75.42 3.06
CA ASP A 116 3.25 -76.62 2.33
C ASP A 116 3.78 -76.31 0.92
N VAL A 117 4.78 -77.10 0.59
CA VAL A 117 5.70 -77.04 -0.53
C VAL A 117 5.15 -77.85 -1.70
N ALA A 118 5.26 -77.33 -2.92
CA ALA A 118 5.37 -78.12 -4.15
C ALA A 118 6.12 -77.32 -5.22
#